data_AF-A0AAJ2ARH0-F1
#
_entry.id   AF-A0AAJ2ARH0-F1
#
_cell.length_a   1.000
_cell.length_b   1.000
_cell.length_c   1.000
_cell.angle_alpha   90.00
_cell.angle_beta   90.00
_cell.angle_gamma   90.00
#
_symmetry.space_group_name_H-M   'P 1'
#
loop_
_entity.id
_entity.type
_entity.pdbx_description
1 polymer ?
#
loop_
_entity_poly.entity_id
_entity_poly.type
_entity_poly.pdbx_seq_one_letter_code
_entity_poly.pdbx_strand_id
1 'polypeptide(L)'
;MMYLAVLWTVSMLHVFTGWADNGDFARTFGFLIDKPFGWNTDVPDAGSADWQQRYFHVWMDSWQVCSHPPCVEHLYSFSTHKIWMVIQLLSSIALTGSASAYSVIAGSIPGRLAYAAAYTWLFMALRRHAGHRAAWAYLILITPVALSSSFIAFLNSFFEEQTMIVGLPMLGACLLMFRARGRRRHALAAFGLGCFIALSKTAYFALPLVLAPFIASAFGRRATACAAVLATVIALLPSVFGPNTDINKYHALYFGILSDLKTHDGIEVATIGNKPVLAACVSNMGYDEAGMQCVRDAQATYLDTVRVALAHPGILPVMAWHVLEKGSQIELPGLGMSLRDAPSFAKAPLFRLWSRMYAHRLNTLILGAALVVTCLAHTRRISAVAATGLFFAAWGALQYVLVLADGFMEIEKHLIGANYCLSFAGVLFAAALCASTASVAVRGARGWRSSSAGIDAGAGWAGALPGTAERAFDAAGMAVDERGAAAARVEESVSA
;
A
#
# COMPACT_ATOMS: atom_id res chain seq x y z
N MET A 1 -5.27 25.40 -7.62
CA MET A 1 -4.21 25.86 -6.70
C MET A 1 -4.76 26.17 -5.33
N MET A 2 -5.79 27.02 -5.21
CA MET A 2 -6.44 27.32 -3.91
C MET A 2 -6.86 26.06 -3.13
N TYR A 3 -7.51 25.08 -3.76
CA TYR A 3 -7.90 23.83 -3.07
C TYR A 3 -6.70 23.05 -2.51
N LEU A 4 -5.61 22.95 -3.28
CA LEU A 4 -4.40 22.26 -2.81
C LEU A 4 -3.76 23.02 -1.65
N ALA A 5 -3.72 24.36 -1.71
CA ALA A 5 -3.24 25.17 -0.60
C ALA A 5 -4.08 24.93 0.68
N VAL A 6 -5.41 24.94 0.57
CA VAL A 6 -6.32 24.65 1.69
C VAL A 6 -6.10 23.25 2.23
N LEU A 7 -6.00 22.23 1.35
CA LEU A 7 -5.72 20.85 1.74
C LEU A 7 -4.41 20.75 2.53
N TRP A 8 -3.38 21.45 2.07
CA TRP A 8 -2.07 21.44 2.71
C TRP A 8 -2.14 22.14 4.07
N THR A 9 -2.77 23.30 4.15
CA THR A 9 -3.00 24.01 5.42
C THR A 9 -3.77 23.14 6.42
N VAL A 10 -4.84 22.49 5.98
CA VAL A 10 -5.63 21.57 6.82
C VAL A 10 -4.81 20.36 7.24
N SER A 11 -3.95 19.82 6.38
CA SER A 11 -3.07 18.70 6.72
C SER A 11 -2.02 19.06 7.79
N MET A 12 -1.64 20.34 7.91
CA MET A 12 -0.73 20.79 8.97
C MET A 12 -1.35 20.71 10.37
N LEU A 13 -2.69 20.67 10.49
CA LEU A 13 -3.35 20.43 11.77
C LEU A 13 -3.03 19.03 12.33
N HIS A 14 -2.61 18.09 11.47
CA HIS A 14 -2.17 16.76 11.89
C HIS A 14 -0.72 16.70 12.36
N VAL A 15 -0.01 17.82 12.45
CA VAL A 15 1.31 17.84 13.09
C VAL A 15 1.21 17.41 14.56
N PHE A 16 0.05 17.59 15.21
CA PHE A 16 -0.21 17.14 16.58
C PHE A 16 -0.93 15.78 16.68
N THR A 17 -1.08 15.07 15.56
CA THR A 17 -1.73 13.74 15.50
C THR A 17 -0.68 12.68 15.25
N GLY A 18 -0.56 11.71 16.15
CA GLY A 18 0.45 10.63 16.12
C GLY A 18 -0.01 9.44 16.95
N TRP A 19 0.45 8.23 16.65
CA TRP A 19 0.06 7.05 17.44
C TRP A 19 0.90 6.92 18.71
N ALA A 20 0.23 6.73 19.84
CA ALA A 20 0.82 6.23 21.06
C ALA A 20 1.03 4.72 20.87
N ASP A 21 2.24 4.30 20.54
CA ASP A 21 2.72 2.93 20.67
C ASP A 21 4.25 2.99 20.55
N ASN A 22 4.90 2.85 21.70
CA ASN A 22 6.36 2.83 21.78
C ASN A 22 6.90 1.39 21.86
N GLY A 23 6.07 0.36 21.68
CA GLY A 23 6.48 -1.04 21.79
C GLY A 23 7.41 -1.45 20.65
N ASP A 24 7.15 -0.91 19.46
CA ASP A 24 8.00 -1.14 18.29
C ASP A 24 9.25 -0.25 18.25
N PHE A 25 9.27 0.85 19.01
CA PHE A 25 10.38 1.80 19.09
C PHE A 25 11.73 1.11 19.33
N ALA A 26 11.82 0.23 20.32
CA ALA A 26 13.07 -0.43 20.68
C ALA A 26 13.65 -1.26 19.52
N ARG A 27 12.78 -1.78 18.64
CA ARG A 27 13.17 -2.59 17.47
C ARG A 27 13.46 -1.75 16.22
N THR A 28 12.80 -0.60 16.09
CA THR A 28 12.86 0.23 14.88
C THR A 28 13.83 1.39 15.00
N PHE A 29 13.89 2.08 16.14
CA PHE A 29 14.60 3.35 16.30
C PHE A 29 15.53 3.44 17.52
N GLY A 30 15.51 2.43 18.41
CA GLY A 30 16.40 2.33 19.58
C GLY A 30 17.91 2.38 19.26
N PHE A 31 18.30 2.17 18.00
CA PHE A 31 19.69 2.36 17.55
C PHE A 31 20.11 3.84 17.40
N LEU A 32 19.18 4.80 17.49
CA LEU A 32 19.44 6.23 17.36
C LEU A 32 18.94 7.04 18.56
N ILE A 33 17.88 6.57 19.22
CA ILE A 33 17.20 7.27 20.31
C ILE A 33 17.24 6.36 21.54
N ASP A 34 17.45 6.96 22.70
CA ASP A 34 17.42 6.29 24.01
C ASP A 34 15.98 6.27 24.54
N LYS A 35 15.51 7.38 25.11
CA LYS A 35 14.25 7.44 25.85
C LYS A 35 13.52 8.78 25.69
N PRO A 36 12.21 8.87 25.99
CA PRO A 36 11.49 10.14 25.92
C PRO A 36 11.98 11.12 27.00
N PHE A 37 11.91 12.43 26.72
CA PHE A 37 12.31 13.44 27.70
C PHE A 37 11.42 13.42 28.95
N GLY A 38 12.04 13.56 30.13
CA GLY A 38 11.34 13.61 31.41
C GLY A 38 11.05 12.24 32.05
N TRP A 39 11.55 11.15 31.45
CA TRP A 39 11.35 9.79 31.96
C TRP A 39 12.64 9.22 32.56
N ASN A 40 12.49 8.58 33.72
CA ASN A 40 13.62 8.00 34.45
C ASN A 40 14.10 6.70 33.79
N THR A 41 13.17 5.85 33.34
CA THR A 41 13.44 4.54 32.71
C THR A 41 13.05 4.52 31.23
N ASP A 42 13.77 3.74 30.45
CA ASP A 42 13.43 3.51 29.03
C ASP A 42 12.27 2.53 28.86
N VAL A 43 12.06 1.57 29.75
CA VAL A 43 10.85 0.74 29.71
C VAL A 43 10.23 0.74 31.12
N PRO A 44 9.05 1.36 31.32
CA PRO A 44 8.36 1.28 32.60
C PRO A 44 7.85 -0.14 32.86
N ASP A 45 7.59 -0.49 34.12
CA ASP A 45 7.07 -1.82 34.48
C ASP A 45 5.73 -2.10 33.79
N ALA A 46 5.57 -3.31 33.25
CA ALA A 46 4.35 -3.72 32.58
C ALA A 46 3.13 -3.55 33.52
N GLY A 47 2.10 -2.86 33.03
CA GLY A 47 0.87 -2.60 33.80
C GLY A 47 0.92 -1.38 34.72
N SER A 48 2.05 -0.69 34.86
CA SER A 48 2.15 0.58 35.61
C SER A 48 1.36 1.72 34.93
N ALA A 49 1.05 2.78 35.67
CA ALA A 49 0.40 3.98 35.12
C ALA A 49 1.23 4.63 34.00
N ASP A 50 2.55 4.65 34.19
CA ASP A 50 3.53 5.12 33.22
C ASP A 50 3.53 4.25 31.95
N TRP A 51 3.48 2.92 32.10
CA TRP A 51 3.27 2.01 30.96
C TRP A 51 2.00 2.34 30.19
N GLN A 52 0.87 2.50 30.88
CA GLN A 52 -0.40 2.85 30.22
C GLN A 52 -0.31 4.19 29.48
N GLN A 53 0.28 5.19 30.12
CA GLN A 53 0.40 6.52 29.54
C GLN A 53 1.30 6.53 28.30
N ARG A 54 2.44 5.82 28.34
CA ARG A 54 3.45 5.79 27.27
C ARG A 54 3.00 5.00 26.05
N TYR A 55 2.36 3.86 26.24
CA TYR A 55 2.10 2.93 25.14
C TYR A 55 0.68 3.02 24.59
N PHE A 56 -0.29 3.58 25.33
CA PHE A 56 -1.70 3.49 24.93
C PHE A 56 -2.47 4.82 24.96
N HIS A 57 -1.99 5.86 25.64
CA HIS A 57 -2.79 7.08 25.82
C HIS A 57 -2.28 8.33 25.11
N VAL A 58 -0.98 8.60 25.16
CA VAL A 58 -0.40 9.81 24.55
C VAL A 58 0.90 9.48 23.83
N TRP A 59 1.11 10.10 22.68
CA TRP A 59 2.42 10.08 22.03
C TRP A 59 3.22 11.32 22.46
N MET A 60 4.55 11.25 22.28
CA MET A 60 5.49 12.26 22.77
C MET A 60 6.33 12.78 21.62
N ASP A 61 6.50 14.10 21.58
CA ASP A 61 7.32 14.74 20.55
C ASP A 61 8.82 14.61 20.84
N SER A 62 9.23 14.88 22.08
CA SER A 62 10.64 15.04 22.44
C SER A 62 11.26 13.76 23.00
N TRP A 63 12.36 13.33 22.38
CA TRP A 63 13.13 12.15 22.75
C TRP A 63 14.63 12.45 22.87
N GLN A 64 15.33 11.72 23.73
CA GLN A 64 16.78 11.82 23.91
C GLN A 64 17.49 10.99 22.85
N VAL A 65 18.41 11.60 22.14
CA VAL A 65 19.30 10.88 21.21
C VAL A 65 20.31 10.08 22.03
N CYS A 66 20.68 8.89 21.57
CA CYS A 66 21.78 8.12 22.15
C CYS A 66 23.02 9.01 22.37
N SER A 67 23.74 8.83 23.48
CA SER A 67 25.00 9.57 23.73
C SER A 67 26.07 9.30 22.68
N HIS A 68 26.08 8.08 22.12
CA HIS A 68 27.00 7.63 21.07
C HIS A 68 26.23 6.93 19.93
N PRO A 69 25.51 7.67 19.06
CA PRO A 69 24.76 7.07 17.96
C PRO A 69 25.70 6.65 16.81
N PRO A 70 25.46 5.50 16.15
CA PRO A 70 24.37 4.56 16.42
C PRO A 70 24.66 3.64 17.62
N CYS A 71 23.65 3.42 18.46
CA CYS A 71 23.62 2.39 19.49
C CYS A 71 23.49 1.00 18.83
N VAL A 72 24.60 0.45 18.34
CA VAL A 72 24.61 -0.77 17.48
C VAL A 72 24.03 -1.99 18.19
N GLU A 73 24.08 -2.04 19.53
CA GLU A 73 23.48 -3.08 20.36
C GLU A 73 21.95 -3.17 20.21
N HIS A 74 21.30 -2.07 19.82
CA HIS A 74 19.86 -2.00 19.55
C HIS A 74 19.53 -2.07 18.05
N LEU A 75 20.52 -2.36 17.19
CA LEU A 75 20.32 -2.54 15.76
C LEU A 75 20.01 -4.01 15.41
N TYR A 76 18.76 -4.42 15.59
CA TYR A 76 18.33 -5.81 15.35
C TYR A 76 18.31 -6.23 13.87
N SER A 77 18.19 -5.29 12.93
CA SER A 77 18.15 -5.58 11.49
C SER A 77 18.42 -4.32 10.66
N PHE A 78 18.81 -4.47 9.40
CA PHE A 78 18.81 -3.37 8.44
C PHE A 78 17.52 -3.39 7.62
N SER A 79 16.85 -2.24 7.53
CA SER A 79 15.67 -2.03 6.70
C SER A 79 15.69 -0.65 6.07
N THR A 80 14.96 -0.46 4.98
CA THR A 80 14.81 0.88 4.36
C THR A 80 14.07 1.86 5.26
N HIS A 81 13.25 1.34 6.19
CA HIS A 81 12.65 2.16 7.24
C HIS A 81 13.71 2.76 8.19
N LYS A 82 14.77 2.02 8.53
CA LYS A 82 15.86 2.57 9.35
C LYS A 82 16.66 3.66 8.62
N ILE A 83 16.84 3.54 7.31
CA ILE A 83 17.41 4.64 6.49
C ILE A 83 16.50 5.87 6.58
N TRP A 84 15.19 5.67 6.48
CA TRP A 84 14.19 6.73 6.63
C TRP A 84 14.26 7.40 8.01
N MET A 85 14.45 6.62 9.08
CA MET A 85 14.65 7.12 10.44
C MET A 85 15.90 8.00 10.60
N VAL A 86 17.02 7.65 9.95
CA VAL A 86 18.21 8.53 9.92
C VAL A 86 17.88 9.89 9.29
N ILE A 87 17.13 9.90 8.18
CA ILE A 87 16.69 11.14 7.52
C ILE A 87 15.83 11.98 8.47
N GLN A 88 14.91 11.35 9.22
CA GLN A 88 14.10 12.06 10.22
C GLN A 88 14.96 12.66 11.33
N LEU A 89 15.91 11.90 11.87
CA LEU A 89 16.83 12.39 12.90
C LEU A 89 17.62 13.61 12.42
N LEU A 90 18.26 13.51 11.24
CA LEU A 90 19.02 14.61 10.67
C LEU A 90 18.14 15.86 10.43
N SER A 91 16.89 15.65 10.01
CA SER A 91 15.94 16.75 9.80
C SER A 91 15.52 17.39 11.12
N SER A 92 15.29 16.58 12.17
CA SER A 92 15.04 17.07 13.52
C SER A 92 16.22 17.93 14.02
N ILE A 93 17.46 17.43 13.91
CA ILE A 93 18.65 18.17 14.33
C ILE A 93 18.77 19.50 13.57
N ALA A 94 18.58 19.47 12.25
CA ALA A 94 18.68 20.66 11.41
C ALA A 94 17.62 21.73 11.76
N LEU A 95 16.40 21.32 12.13
CA LEU A 95 15.30 22.23 12.41
C LEU A 95 15.24 22.70 13.87
N THR A 96 15.67 21.86 14.82
CA THR A 96 15.65 22.19 16.26
C THR A 96 16.97 22.76 16.76
N GLY A 97 18.07 22.55 16.03
CA GLY A 97 19.42 22.94 16.45
C GLY A 97 20.00 22.08 17.58
N SER A 98 19.33 20.99 17.98
CA SER A 98 19.77 20.12 19.07
C SER A 98 20.24 18.77 18.54
N ALA A 99 21.49 18.39 18.83
CA ALA A 99 22.03 17.07 18.52
C ALA A 99 21.68 16.02 19.60
N SER A 100 21.31 16.45 20.80
CA SER A 100 20.96 15.57 21.92
C SER A 100 19.45 15.29 22.03
N ALA A 101 18.63 15.99 21.23
CA ALA A 101 17.18 15.86 21.24
C ALA A 101 16.63 15.55 19.84
N TYR A 102 15.71 14.61 19.79
CA TYR A 102 14.88 14.31 18.63
C TYR A 102 13.45 14.81 18.86
N SER A 103 12.93 15.61 17.94
CA SER A 103 11.52 15.98 17.87
C SER A 103 10.86 15.16 16.75
N VAL A 104 9.86 14.34 17.09
CA VAL A 104 9.06 13.55 16.15
C VAL A 104 8.39 14.46 15.11
N ILE A 105 7.86 15.60 15.54
CA ILE A 105 7.25 16.62 14.68
C ILE A 105 8.27 17.11 13.67
N ALA A 106 9.43 17.59 14.13
CA ALA A 106 10.46 18.12 13.25
C ALA A 106 11.00 17.03 12.31
N GLY A 107 11.22 15.83 12.84
CA GLY A 107 11.68 14.66 12.07
C GLY A 107 10.67 14.18 11.03
N SER A 108 9.36 14.35 11.26
CA SER A 108 8.30 13.94 10.32
C SER A 108 8.13 14.85 9.10
N ILE A 109 8.67 16.08 9.13
CA ILE A 109 8.44 17.09 8.09
C ILE A 109 8.83 16.59 6.68
N PRO A 110 10.02 15.98 6.44
CA PRO A 110 10.35 15.40 5.14
C PRO A 110 9.31 14.40 4.64
N GLY A 111 8.78 13.56 5.55
CA GLY A 111 7.73 12.58 5.24
C GLY A 111 6.44 13.24 4.81
N ARG A 112 6.02 14.27 5.53
CA ARG A 112 4.81 15.04 5.21
C ARG A 112 4.92 15.77 3.88
N LEU A 113 6.09 16.35 3.59
CA LEU A 113 6.36 16.98 2.30
C LEU A 113 6.36 15.97 1.15
N ALA A 114 7.02 14.82 1.33
CA ALA A 114 7.02 13.74 0.35
C ALA A 114 5.60 13.19 0.11
N TYR A 115 4.83 13.00 1.19
CA TYR A 115 3.44 12.59 1.16
C TYR A 115 2.58 13.57 0.34
N ALA A 116 2.58 14.86 0.68
CA ALA A 116 1.82 15.89 -0.02
C ALA A 116 2.24 16.04 -1.50
N ALA A 117 3.55 15.99 -1.76
CA ALA A 117 4.10 16.04 -3.11
C ALA A 117 3.64 14.83 -3.94
N ALA A 118 3.59 13.63 -3.35
CA ALA A 118 3.16 12.41 -4.03
C ALA A 118 1.69 12.48 -4.48
N TYR A 119 0.78 12.90 -3.59
CA TYR A 119 -0.64 13.10 -3.94
C TYR A 119 -0.84 14.15 -5.02
N THR A 120 -0.09 15.25 -4.92
CA THR A 120 -0.12 16.34 -5.90
C THR A 120 0.42 15.87 -7.25
N TRP A 121 1.49 15.09 -7.26
CA TRP A 121 2.05 14.52 -8.47
C TRP A 121 1.07 13.55 -9.15
N LEU A 122 0.42 12.67 -8.38
CA LEU A 122 -0.60 11.77 -8.89
C LEU A 122 -1.81 12.53 -9.47
N PHE A 123 -2.27 13.61 -8.81
CA PHE A 123 -3.29 14.50 -9.36
C PHE A 123 -2.87 15.10 -10.71
N MET A 124 -1.65 15.62 -10.81
CA MET A 124 -1.12 16.21 -12.04
C MET A 124 -0.96 15.16 -13.15
N ALA A 125 -0.54 13.95 -12.82
CA ALA A 125 -0.45 12.83 -13.74
C ALA A 125 -1.84 12.44 -14.27
N LEU A 126 -2.85 12.33 -13.39
CA LEU A 126 -4.24 12.07 -13.77
C LEU A 126 -4.80 13.17 -14.66
N ARG A 127 -4.60 14.44 -14.32
CA ARG A 127 -5.07 15.56 -15.14
C ARG A 127 -4.52 15.51 -16.55
N ARG A 128 -3.24 15.13 -16.69
CA ARG A 128 -2.55 15.05 -17.98
C ARG A 128 -2.93 13.82 -18.81
N HIS A 129 -3.24 12.69 -18.17
CA HIS A 129 -3.38 11.40 -18.86
C HIS A 129 -4.77 10.77 -18.81
N ALA A 130 -5.62 11.17 -17.88
CA ALA A 130 -6.99 10.69 -17.72
C ALA A 130 -8.04 11.81 -17.87
N GLY A 131 -7.59 13.07 -17.96
CA GLY A 131 -8.43 14.24 -18.16
C GLY A 131 -8.87 14.91 -16.85
N HIS A 132 -9.48 16.09 -16.99
CA HIS A 132 -9.85 16.96 -15.87
C HIS A 132 -10.86 16.32 -14.90
N ARG A 133 -11.87 15.62 -15.41
CA ARG A 133 -12.91 15.00 -14.56
C ARG A 133 -12.33 13.92 -13.65
N ALA A 134 -11.50 13.04 -14.20
CA ALA A 134 -10.82 11.99 -13.43
C ALA A 134 -9.91 12.58 -12.34
N ALA A 135 -9.17 13.64 -12.66
CA ALA A 135 -8.30 14.32 -11.71
C ALA A 135 -9.07 14.96 -10.55
N TRP A 136 -10.20 15.62 -10.84
CA TRP A 136 -11.04 16.22 -9.80
C TRP A 136 -11.77 15.17 -8.96
N ALA A 137 -12.28 14.11 -9.58
CA ALA A 137 -12.87 12.98 -8.85
C ALA A 137 -11.84 12.35 -7.88
N TYR A 138 -10.62 12.12 -8.37
CA TYR A 138 -9.51 11.69 -7.53
C TYR A 138 -9.26 12.67 -6.38
N LEU A 139 -9.12 13.97 -6.67
CA LEU A 139 -8.77 14.96 -5.65
C LEU A 139 -9.82 15.03 -4.54
N ILE A 140 -11.11 15.03 -4.90
CA ILE A 140 -12.21 15.08 -3.93
C ILE A 140 -12.24 13.81 -3.06
N LEU A 141 -12.10 12.64 -3.68
CA LEU A 141 -12.22 11.37 -2.97
C LEU A 141 -10.95 10.99 -2.19
N ILE A 142 -9.78 11.44 -2.63
CA ILE A 142 -8.53 11.16 -1.93
C ILE A 142 -8.32 12.07 -0.73
N THR A 143 -8.90 13.28 -0.71
CA THR A 143 -8.80 14.20 0.43
C THR A 143 -9.20 13.58 1.77
N PRO A 144 -10.36 12.93 1.93
CA PRO A 144 -10.70 12.28 3.20
C PRO A 144 -9.77 11.11 3.56
N VAL A 145 -9.19 10.41 2.56
CA VAL A 145 -8.17 9.38 2.80
C VAL A 145 -6.89 10.02 3.33
N ALA A 146 -6.41 11.05 2.65
CA ALA A 146 -5.14 11.71 2.93
C ALA A 146 -5.15 12.50 4.25
N LEU A 147 -6.33 12.95 4.68
CA LEU A 147 -6.56 13.63 5.96
C LEU A 147 -7.07 12.68 7.04
N SER A 148 -7.17 11.37 6.78
CA SER A 148 -7.65 10.43 7.79
C SER A 148 -6.65 10.35 8.94
N SER A 149 -7.12 10.59 10.16
CA SER A 149 -6.27 10.48 11.36
C SER A 149 -5.67 9.08 11.53
N SER A 150 -6.43 8.05 11.16
CA SER A 150 -5.99 6.65 11.15
C SER A 150 -4.73 6.41 10.32
N PHE A 151 -4.54 7.14 9.21
CA PHE A 151 -3.35 6.99 8.35
C PHE A 151 -2.28 8.02 8.66
N ILE A 152 -2.64 9.30 8.79
CA ILE A 152 -1.65 10.36 8.94
C ILE A 152 -0.94 10.33 10.31
N ALA A 153 -1.57 9.75 11.34
CA ALA A 153 -0.95 9.53 12.66
C ALA A 153 0.33 8.69 12.57
N PHE A 154 0.44 7.80 11.57
CA PHE A 154 1.67 7.05 11.37
C PHE A 154 2.86 7.96 11.06
N LEU A 155 2.69 9.12 10.41
CA LEU A 155 3.80 10.03 10.14
C LEU A 155 4.45 10.60 11.41
N ASN A 156 3.76 10.53 12.55
CA ASN A 156 4.29 10.85 13.89
C ASN A 156 4.27 9.60 14.78
N SER A 157 4.96 8.54 14.36
CA SER A 157 5.10 7.31 15.14
C SER A 157 6.50 6.73 14.94
N PHE A 158 6.75 5.50 15.41
CA PHE A 158 7.95 4.72 15.08
C PHE A 158 7.64 3.46 14.29
N PHE A 159 6.45 3.42 13.70
CA PHE A 159 5.96 2.32 12.91
C PHE A 159 6.55 2.28 11.50
N GLU A 160 6.89 1.08 11.06
CA GLU A 160 7.44 0.82 9.73
C GLU A 160 6.45 1.14 8.59
N GLU A 161 5.15 1.17 8.88
CA GLU A 161 4.05 1.58 8.02
C GLU A 161 4.26 2.96 7.39
N GLN A 162 5.00 3.86 8.04
CA GLN A 162 5.34 5.19 7.50
C GLN A 162 5.92 5.13 6.09
N THR A 163 6.87 4.23 5.87
CA THR A 163 7.59 4.11 4.61
C THR A 163 6.63 3.77 3.47
N MET A 164 5.69 2.87 3.74
CA MET A 164 4.64 2.51 2.80
C MET A 164 3.61 3.65 2.64
N ILE A 165 3.20 4.33 3.73
CA ILE A 165 2.21 5.41 3.68
C ILE A 165 2.66 6.57 2.78
N VAL A 166 3.95 6.91 2.84
CA VAL A 166 4.59 7.89 1.95
C VAL A 166 4.85 7.30 0.55
N GLY A 167 5.37 6.07 0.49
CA GLY A 167 5.83 5.46 -0.76
C GLY A 167 4.70 5.05 -1.73
N LEU A 168 3.55 4.59 -1.24
CA LEU A 168 2.48 4.09 -2.11
C LEU A 168 1.89 5.14 -3.07
N PRO A 169 1.55 6.38 -2.66
CA PRO A 169 1.10 7.39 -3.63
C PRO A 169 2.17 7.71 -4.70
N MET A 170 3.46 7.71 -4.33
CA MET A 170 4.56 7.87 -5.30
C MET A 170 4.62 6.69 -6.28
N LEU A 171 4.46 5.46 -5.77
CA LEU A 171 4.41 4.24 -6.56
C LEU A 171 3.23 4.27 -7.54
N GLY A 172 2.06 4.73 -7.08
CA GLY A 172 0.87 4.92 -7.91
C GLY A 172 1.09 5.91 -9.05
N ALA A 173 1.77 7.04 -8.77
CA ALA A 173 2.13 8.01 -9.79
C ALA A 173 3.11 7.44 -10.83
N CYS A 174 4.18 6.77 -10.39
CA CYS A 174 5.12 6.07 -11.26
C CYS A 174 4.41 5.05 -12.16
N LEU A 175 3.53 4.23 -11.56
CA LEU A 175 2.81 3.19 -12.28
C LEU A 175 1.82 3.78 -13.29
N LEU A 176 1.04 4.80 -12.90
CA LEU A 176 0.15 5.50 -13.82
C LEU A 176 0.92 6.09 -15.02
N MET A 177 2.06 6.74 -14.74
CA MET A 177 2.89 7.35 -15.78
C MET A 177 3.54 6.31 -16.69
N PHE A 178 3.90 5.14 -16.16
CA PHE A 178 4.35 4.01 -16.96
C PHE A 178 3.22 3.50 -17.86
N ARG A 179 2.05 3.21 -17.31
CA ARG A 179 0.89 2.67 -18.04
C ARG A 179 0.37 3.63 -19.10
N ALA A 180 0.44 4.94 -18.86
CA ALA A 180 -0.02 5.96 -19.81
C ALA A 180 1.00 6.26 -20.93
N ARG A 181 2.31 6.11 -20.69
CA ARG A 181 3.35 6.54 -21.65
C ARG A 181 4.25 5.41 -22.18
N GLY A 182 4.22 4.24 -21.57
CA GLY A 182 5.09 3.10 -21.93
C GLY A 182 6.59 3.30 -21.66
N ARG A 183 7.01 4.39 -20.98
CA ARG A 183 8.45 4.68 -20.79
C ARG A 183 9.07 3.83 -19.69
N ARG A 184 10.11 3.06 -20.02
CA ARG A 184 10.85 2.16 -19.12
C ARG A 184 11.32 2.82 -17.82
N ARG A 185 11.75 4.08 -17.84
CA ARG A 185 12.20 4.81 -16.64
C ARG A 185 11.16 4.87 -15.52
N HIS A 186 9.86 4.96 -15.86
CA HIS A 186 8.80 5.00 -14.85
C HIS A 186 8.53 3.60 -14.29
N ALA A 187 8.68 2.55 -15.10
CA ALA A 187 8.63 1.16 -14.62
C ALA A 187 9.81 0.85 -13.69
N LEU A 188 11.02 1.31 -14.03
CA LEU A 188 12.19 1.18 -13.17
C LEU A 188 12.00 1.91 -11.84
N ALA A 189 11.50 3.15 -11.88
CA ALA A 189 11.18 3.92 -10.67
C ALA A 189 10.11 3.23 -9.83
N ALA A 190 9.04 2.70 -10.45
CA ALA A 190 8.02 1.93 -9.74
C ALA A 190 8.61 0.68 -9.09
N PHE A 191 9.44 -0.08 -9.82
CA PHE A 191 10.07 -1.28 -9.29
C PHE A 191 11.03 -0.98 -8.13
N GLY A 192 11.92 0.00 -8.30
CA GLY A 192 12.85 0.42 -7.25
C GLY A 192 12.12 0.89 -5.99
N LEU A 193 11.03 1.65 -6.13
CA LEU A 193 10.22 2.07 -5.00
C LEU A 193 9.44 0.90 -4.37
N GLY A 194 8.95 -0.04 -5.18
CA GLY A 194 8.35 -1.28 -4.71
C GLY A 194 9.33 -2.11 -3.87
N CYS A 195 10.57 -2.26 -4.32
CA CYS A 195 11.64 -2.90 -3.54
C CYS A 195 11.97 -2.12 -2.27
N PHE A 196 12.01 -0.78 -2.35
CA PHE A 196 12.27 0.06 -1.18
C PHE A 196 11.20 -0.13 -0.10
N ILE A 197 9.92 -0.20 -0.48
CA ILE A 197 8.82 -0.49 0.46
C ILE A 197 8.90 -1.94 0.94
N ALA A 198 9.19 -2.90 0.06
CA ALA A 198 9.29 -4.32 0.43
C ALA A 198 10.36 -4.59 1.50
N LEU A 199 11.44 -3.83 1.48
CA LEU A 199 12.53 -3.90 2.44
C LEU A 199 12.29 -3.09 3.73
N SER A 200 11.14 -2.43 3.86
CA SER A 200 10.85 -1.57 5.02
C SER A 200 10.22 -2.34 6.18
N LYS A 201 9.45 -3.40 5.88
CA LYS A 201 8.79 -4.29 6.83
C LYS A 201 8.69 -5.69 6.21
N THR A 202 8.88 -6.73 7.00
CA THR A 202 8.81 -8.13 6.56
C THR A 202 7.48 -8.47 5.89
N ALA A 203 6.37 -7.93 6.39
CA ALA A 203 5.04 -8.10 5.79
C ALA A 203 4.93 -7.57 4.34
N TYR A 204 5.88 -6.76 3.87
CA TYR A 204 5.86 -6.16 2.53
C TYR A 204 6.68 -6.93 1.48
N PHE A 205 7.30 -8.06 1.85
CA PHE A 205 8.23 -8.80 0.99
C PHE A 205 7.70 -9.17 -0.40
N ALA A 206 6.38 -9.43 -0.52
CA ALA A 206 5.73 -9.86 -1.76
C ALA A 206 5.37 -8.71 -2.72
N LEU A 207 5.57 -7.45 -2.33
CA LEU A 207 5.23 -6.29 -3.16
C LEU A 207 5.89 -6.30 -4.55
N PRO A 208 7.19 -6.64 -4.73
CA PRO A 208 7.82 -6.70 -6.05
C PRO A 208 7.15 -7.74 -6.96
N LEU A 209 6.73 -8.87 -6.39
CA LEU A 209 6.03 -9.93 -7.11
C LEU A 209 4.63 -9.50 -7.58
N VAL A 210 3.87 -8.80 -6.73
CA VAL A 210 2.56 -8.23 -7.12
C VAL A 210 2.70 -7.13 -8.17
N LEU A 211 3.77 -6.33 -8.11
CA LEU A 211 4.04 -5.26 -9.07
C LEU A 211 4.47 -5.78 -10.45
N ALA A 212 5.18 -6.92 -10.49
CA ALA A 212 5.75 -7.51 -11.71
C ALA A 212 4.81 -7.55 -12.93
N PRO A 213 3.58 -8.11 -12.86
CA PRO A 213 2.68 -8.16 -14.01
C PRO A 213 2.30 -6.77 -14.56
N PHE A 214 2.32 -5.73 -13.72
CA PHE A 214 1.95 -4.38 -14.13
C PHE A 214 3.09 -3.62 -14.84
N ILE A 215 4.34 -4.06 -14.67
CA ILE A 215 5.53 -3.48 -15.31
C ILE A 215 6.20 -4.40 -16.35
N ALA A 216 5.75 -5.66 -16.47
CA ALA A 216 6.38 -6.69 -17.32
C ALA A 216 6.53 -6.29 -18.79
N SER A 217 5.68 -5.41 -19.32
CA SER A 217 5.78 -4.93 -20.69
C SER A 217 7.00 -4.01 -20.93
N ALA A 218 7.65 -3.50 -19.87
CA ALA A 218 8.86 -2.68 -19.99
C ALA A 218 10.12 -3.50 -20.29
N PHE A 219 10.26 -4.65 -19.64
CA PHE A 219 11.51 -5.43 -19.59
C PHE A 219 11.37 -6.88 -20.09
N GLY A 220 10.15 -7.31 -20.42
CA GLY A 220 9.83 -8.68 -20.79
C GLY A 220 9.42 -9.52 -19.57
N ARG A 221 8.44 -10.42 -19.76
CA ARG A 221 7.80 -11.18 -18.68
C ARG A 221 8.80 -11.99 -17.84
N ARG A 222 9.72 -12.70 -18.50
CA ARG A 222 10.71 -13.55 -17.82
C ARG A 222 11.67 -12.73 -16.98
N ALA A 223 12.29 -11.69 -17.55
CA ALA A 223 13.24 -10.84 -16.84
C ALA A 223 12.60 -10.13 -15.65
N THR A 224 11.39 -9.59 -15.82
CA THR A 224 10.64 -8.97 -14.72
C THR A 224 10.28 -9.98 -13.63
N ALA A 225 9.83 -11.19 -13.99
CA ALA A 225 9.51 -12.23 -13.02
C ALA A 225 10.76 -12.66 -12.23
N CYS A 226 11.89 -12.91 -12.89
CA CYS A 226 13.14 -13.26 -12.20
C CYS A 226 13.60 -12.16 -11.24
N ALA A 227 13.59 -10.90 -11.69
CA ALA A 227 13.96 -9.76 -10.85
C ALA A 227 13.01 -9.62 -9.64
N ALA A 228 11.70 -9.79 -9.85
CA ALA A 228 10.71 -9.72 -8.79
C ALA A 228 10.86 -10.86 -7.77
N VAL A 229 11.07 -12.10 -8.22
CA VAL A 229 11.32 -13.25 -7.35
C VAL A 229 12.59 -13.02 -6.54
N LEU A 230 13.69 -12.59 -7.17
CA LEU A 230 14.94 -12.29 -6.46
C LEU A 230 14.73 -11.19 -5.41
N ALA A 231 14.07 -10.09 -5.77
CA ALA A 231 13.77 -9.01 -4.83
C ALA A 231 12.89 -9.47 -3.65
N THR A 232 11.88 -10.29 -3.93
CA THR A 232 11.02 -10.89 -2.89
C THR A 232 11.78 -11.84 -1.98
N VAL A 233 12.68 -12.67 -2.51
CA VAL A 233 13.55 -13.54 -1.70
C VAL A 233 14.43 -12.70 -0.78
N ILE A 234 15.09 -11.67 -1.31
CA ILE A 234 15.94 -10.77 -0.52
C ILE A 234 15.13 -10.09 0.60
N ALA A 235 13.92 -9.60 0.29
CA ALA A 235 13.06 -8.96 1.28
C ALA A 235 12.50 -9.94 2.32
N LEU A 236 12.42 -11.23 2.01
CA LEU A 236 11.97 -12.27 2.93
C LEU A 236 13.07 -12.73 3.90
N LEU A 237 14.36 -12.59 3.56
CA LEU A 237 15.48 -13.09 4.39
C LEU A 237 15.38 -12.70 5.87
N PRO A 238 15.06 -11.44 6.25
CA PRO A 238 14.93 -11.07 7.67
C PRO A 238 13.83 -11.84 8.40
N SER A 239 12.78 -12.26 7.69
CA SER A 239 11.67 -13.07 8.24
C SER A 239 12.03 -14.54 8.40
N VAL A 240 13.10 -15.01 7.76
CA VAL A 240 13.56 -16.40 7.83
C VAL A 240 14.64 -16.56 8.90
N PHE A 241 15.54 -15.56 9.00
CA PHE A 241 16.68 -15.59 9.91
C PHE A 241 16.51 -14.69 11.14
N GLY A 242 15.34 -14.06 11.30
CA GLY A 242 15.06 -13.18 12.42
C GLY A 242 14.85 -13.94 13.75
N PRO A 243 15.03 -13.26 14.90
CA PRO A 243 14.90 -13.89 16.22
C PRO A 243 13.45 -14.27 16.58
N ASN A 244 12.45 -13.63 15.97
CA ASN A 244 11.03 -13.78 16.34
C ASN A 244 10.26 -14.78 15.45
N THR A 245 10.95 -15.59 14.65
CA THR A 245 10.28 -16.46 13.67
C THR A 245 9.42 -17.53 14.31
N ASP A 246 9.82 -18.06 15.46
CA ASP A 246 9.07 -19.08 16.17
C ASP A 246 7.80 -18.52 16.83
N ILE A 247 7.86 -17.25 17.28
CA ILE A 247 6.69 -16.54 17.82
C ILE A 247 5.61 -16.39 16.74
N ASN A 248 5.99 -15.97 15.52
CA ASN A 248 5.01 -15.81 14.45
C ASN A 248 4.38 -17.15 14.02
N LYS A 249 5.18 -18.22 13.90
CA LYS A 249 4.66 -19.58 13.61
C LYS A 249 3.69 -20.04 14.71
N TYR A 250 4.03 -19.76 15.96
CA TYR A 250 3.18 -20.06 17.11
C TYR A 250 1.88 -19.26 17.08
N HIS A 251 1.93 -17.94 16.86
CA HIS A 251 0.74 -17.10 16.78
C HIS A 251 -0.17 -17.54 15.64
N ALA A 252 0.34 -17.81 14.44
CA ALA A 252 -0.45 -18.30 13.30
C ALA A 252 -1.31 -19.53 13.67
N LEU A 253 -0.77 -20.41 14.51
CA LEU A 253 -1.44 -21.64 14.93
C LEU A 253 -2.32 -21.44 16.17
N TYR A 254 -1.72 -21.03 17.29
CA TYR A 254 -2.32 -21.03 18.63
C TYR A 254 -3.12 -19.77 18.95
N PHE A 255 -2.69 -18.61 18.45
CA PHE A 255 -3.43 -17.34 18.59
C PHE A 255 -4.40 -17.14 17.41
N GLY A 256 -4.12 -17.79 16.28
CA GLY A 256 -4.88 -17.76 15.04
C GLY A 256 -5.89 -18.90 14.91
N ILE A 257 -5.60 -19.85 14.02
CA ILE A 257 -6.60 -20.83 13.55
C ILE A 257 -7.21 -21.70 14.66
N LEU A 258 -6.44 -22.10 15.69
CA LEU A 258 -6.98 -22.88 16.80
C LEU A 258 -7.89 -22.05 17.72
N SER A 259 -7.56 -20.78 17.92
CA SER A 259 -8.40 -19.84 18.68
C SER A 259 -9.74 -19.63 17.98
N ASP A 260 -9.72 -19.45 16.66
CA ASP A 260 -10.94 -19.27 15.88
C ASP A 260 -11.79 -20.55 15.81
N LEU A 261 -11.16 -21.73 15.63
CA LEU A 261 -11.87 -23.03 15.66
C LEU A 261 -12.59 -23.27 16.99
N LYS A 262 -11.90 -23.00 18.11
CA LYS A 262 -12.47 -23.15 19.44
C LYS A 262 -13.64 -22.20 19.66
N THR A 263 -13.50 -20.95 19.20
CA THR A 263 -14.50 -19.90 19.44
C THR A 263 -15.74 -20.05 18.56
N HIS A 264 -15.58 -20.42 17.29
CA HIS A 264 -16.68 -20.44 16.32
C HIS A 264 -17.33 -21.82 16.16
N ASP A 265 -16.56 -22.90 16.19
CA ASP A 265 -17.06 -24.25 15.94
C ASP A 265 -17.10 -25.11 17.22
N GLY A 266 -16.55 -24.62 18.34
CA GLY A 266 -16.42 -25.38 19.58
C GLY A 266 -15.48 -26.59 19.46
N ILE A 267 -14.67 -26.64 18.41
CA ILE A 267 -13.81 -27.79 18.11
C ILE A 267 -12.49 -27.62 18.86
N GLU A 268 -12.21 -28.57 19.76
CA GLU A 268 -10.89 -28.73 20.36
C GLU A 268 -10.10 -29.79 19.59
N VAL A 269 -9.00 -29.35 18.96
CA VAL A 269 -8.09 -30.24 18.23
C VAL A 269 -7.13 -30.86 19.24
N ALA A 270 -7.14 -32.18 19.40
CA ALA A 270 -6.23 -32.86 20.32
C ALA A 270 -4.81 -33.02 19.76
N THR A 271 -4.68 -33.20 18.44
CA THR A 271 -3.39 -33.46 17.76
C THR A 271 -3.33 -32.83 16.38
N ILE A 272 -2.14 -32.36 15.97
CA ILE A 272 -1.86 -31.88 14.62
C ILE A 272 -0.71 -32.70 14.04
N GLY A 273 -1.04 -33.61 13.11
CA GLY A 273 -0.11 -34.65 12.70
C GLY A 273 0.25 -35.53 13.89
N ASN A 274 1.54 -35.58 14.25
CA ASN A 274 2.04 -36.37 15.38
C ASN A 274 2.29 -35.51 16.64
N LYS A 275 1.94 -34.22 16.63
CA LYS A 275 2.16 -33.31 17.75
C LYS A 275 0.89 -33.16 18.59
N PRO A 276 0.96 -33.20 19.93
CA PRO A 276 -0.16 -32.83 20.78
C PRO A 276 -0.42 -31.32 20.68
N VAL A 277 -1.68 -30.93 20.75
CA VAL A 277 -2.06 -29.52 20.89
C VAL A 277 -2.06 -29.14 22.37
N LEU A 278 -1.37 -28.06 22.70
CA LEU A 278 -1.30 -27.53 24.06
C LEU A 278 -2.52 -26.64 24.32
N ALA A 279 -3.62 -27.23 24.81
CA ALA A 279 -4.88 -26.49 25.03
C ALA A 279 -4.70 -25.25 25.92
N ALA A 280 -3.81 -25.31 26.91
CA ALA A 280 -3.47 -24.19 27.80
C ALA A 280 -2.75 -23.03 27.10
N CYS A 281 -2.21 -23.25 25.90
CA CYS A 281 -1.49 -22.25 25.11
C CYS A 281 -2.38 -21.58 24.04
N VAL A 282 -3.58 -22.11 23.77
CA VAL A 282 -4.51 -21.51 22.80
C VAL A 282 -4.90 -20.12 23.30
N SER A 283 -4.76 -19.13 22.42
CA SER A 283 -5.00 -17.70 22.71
C SER A 283 -4.02 -17.03 23.69
N ASN A 284 -2.88 -17.65 24.04
CA ASN A 284 -1.82 -17.00 24.83
C ASN A 284 -0.86 -16.21 23.96
N MET A 285 -0.44 -15.02 24.43
CA MET A 285 0.48 -14.15 23.71
C MET A 285 1.94 -14.60 23.88
N GLY A 286 2.56 -15.10 22.81
CA GLY A 286 3.97 -15.50 22.77
C GLY A 286 5.04 -14.44 23.09
N TYR A 287 4.69 -13.22 23.52
CA TYR A 287 5.63 -12.17 23.92
C TYR A 287 5.76 -12.00 25.44
N ASP A 288 4.90 -12.63 26.25
CA ASP A 288 5.04 -12.67 27.70
C ASP A 288 5.80 -13.93 28.16
N GLU A 289 6.17 -13.99 29.45
CA GLU A 289 6.98 -15.09 30.00
C GLU A 289 6.28 -16.46 29.85
N ALA A 290 4.97 -16.52 30.09
CA ALA A 290 4.17 -17.74 29.96
C ALA A 290 4.02 -18.16 28.49
N GLY A 291 3.81 -17.20 27.59
CA GLY A 291 3.72 -17.37 26.16
C GLY A 291 5.02 -17.83 25.54
N MET A 292 6.17 -17.32 26.01
CA MET A 292 7.48 -17.79 25.57
C MET A 292 7.73 -19.25 25.94
N GLN A 293 7.19 -19.73 27.06
CA GLN A 293 7.21 -21.15 27.38
C GLN A 293 6.33 -21.95 26.41
N CYS A 294 5.11 -21.48 26.13
CA CYS A 294 4.24 -22.09 25.12
C CYS A 294 4.86 -22.15 23.72
N VAL A 295 5.59 -21.11 23.29
CA VAL A 295 6.31 -21.10 22.00
C VAL A 295 7.35 -22.22 21.96
N ARG A 296 8.14 -22.38 23.03
CA ARG A 296 9.17 -23.43 23.14
C ARG A 296 8.58 -24.84 23.13
N ASP A 297 7.48 -25.04 23.86
CA ASP A 297 6.86 -26.36 24.02
C ASP A 297 6.05 -26.78 22.78
N ALA A 298 5.35 -25.84 22.15
CA ALA A 298 4.52 -26.11 20.98
C ALA A 298 5.33 -26.45 19.72
N GLN A 299 6.52 -25.83 19.56
CA GLN A 299 7.36 -25.94 18.36
C GLN A 299 6.54 -25.84 17.07
N ALA A 300 5.66 -24.84 17.01
CA ALA A 300 4.70 -24.67 15.93
C ALA A 300 5.39 -24.37 14.60
N THR A 301 4.78 -24.82 13.51
CA THR A 301 5.21 -24.49 12.15
C THR A 301 4.03 -23.97 11.33
N TYR A 302 4.28 -23.15 10.31
CA TYR A 302 3.22 -22.73 9.38
C TYR A 302 2.55 -23.93 8.68
N LEU A 303 3.27 -25.04 8.50
CA LEU A 303 2.68 -26.27 7.96
C LEU A 303 1.63 -26.87 8.90
N ASP A 304 1.79 -26.71 10.22
CA ASP A 304 0.81 -27.15 11.19
C ASP A 304 -0.49 -26.32 11.08
N THR A 305 -0.40 -25.00 10.86
CA THR A 305 -1.56 -24.16 10.52
C THR A 305 -2.25 -24.64 9.24
N VAL A 306 -1.49 -24.95 8.19
CA VAL A 306 -2.04 -25.49 6.92
C VAL A 306 -2.72 -26.85 7.14
N ARG A 307 -2.15 -27.74 7.95
CA ARG A 307 -2.76 -29.04 8.28
C ARG A 307 -4.11 -28.87 8.96
N VAL A 308 -4.21 -27.95 9.92
CA VAL A 308 -5.48 -27.63 10.59
C VAL A 308 -6.49 -27.08 9.58
N ALA A 309 -6.08 -26.14 8.72
CA ALA A 309 -6.95 -25.59 7.68
C ALA A 309 -7.45 -26.64 6.69
N LEU A 310 -6.61 -27.62 6.32
CA LEU A 310 -7.00 -28.71 5.43
C LEU A 310 -7.90 -29.75 6.12
N ALA A 311 -7.71 -30.00 7.41
CA ALA A 311 -8.57 -30.89 8.20
C ALA A 311 -9.94 -30.26 8.47
N HIS A 312 -10.01 -28.94 8.57
CA HIS A 312 -11.22 -28.17 8.87
C HIS A 312 -11.46 -27.06 7.83
N PRO A 313 -11.75 -27.40 6.55
CA PRO A 313 -11.83 -26.39 5.48
C PRO A 313 -12.92 -25.34 5.71
N GLY A 314 -13.94 -25.63 6.53
CA GLY A 314 -14.99 -24.69 6.92
C GLY A 314 -14.48 -23.48 7.70
N ILE A 315 -13.31 -23.56 8.35
CA ILE A 315 -12.75 -22.43 9.10
C ILE A 315 -12.17 -21.33 8.20
N LEU A 316 -11.72 -21.67 6.99
CA LEU A 316 -11.12 -20.72 6.06
C LEU A 316 -12.03 -19.54 5.69
N PRO A 317 -13.31 -19.74 5.30
CA PRO A 317 -14.23 -18.63 5.08
C PRO A 317 -14.53 -17.84 6.35
N VAL A 318 -14.54 -18.48 7.53
CA VAL A 318 -14.72 -17.79 8.83
C VAL A 318 -13.55 -16.87 9.10
N MET A 319 -12.31 -17.36 8.98
CA MET A 319 -11.10 -16.55 9.12
C MET A 319 -11.07 -15.42 8.11
N ALA A 320 -11.37 -15.69 6.83
CA ALA A 320 -11.41 -14.66 5.79
C ALA A 320 -12.44 -13.56 6.12
N TRP A 321 -13.62 -13.96 6.61
CA TRP A 321 -14.65 -13.03 7.06
C TRP A 321 -14.21 -12.22 8.28
N HIS A 322 -13.60 -12.87 9.27
CA HIS A 322 -13.07 -12.24 10.47
C HIS A 322 -12.03 -11.16 10.12
N VAL A 323 -11.08 -11.45 9.21
CA VAL A 323 -10.14 -10.42 8.74
C VAL A 323 -10.85 -9.28 8.04
N LEU A 324 -11.85 -9.55 7.19
CA LEU A 324 -12.61 -8.50 6.49
C LEU A 324 -13.41 -7.62 7.47
N GLU A 325 -13.98 -8.22 8.51
CA GLU A 325 -14.68 -7.50 9.56
C GLU A 325 -13.73 -6.61 10.35
N LYS A 326 -12.60 -7.15 10.80
CA LYS A 326 -11.55 -6.37 11.49
C LYS A 326 -10.99 -5.28 10.60
N GLY A 327 -10.78 -5.57 9.33
CA GLY A 327 -10.31 -4.60 8.33
C GLY A 327 -11.31 -3.50 8.01
N SER A 328 -12.59 -3.65 8.37
CA SER A 328 -13.57 -2.56 8.30
C SER A 328 -13.34 -1.51 9.41
N GLN A 329 -12.54 -1.83 10.42
CA GLN A 329 -12.16 -0.94 11.51
C GLN A 329 -10.72 -0.46 11.28
N ILE A 330 -10.55 0.76 10.77
CA ILE A 330 -9.22 1.36 10.54
C ILE A 330 -8.75 2.27 11.68
N GLU A 331 -9.58 2.45 12.71
CA GLU A 331 -9.16 3.10 13.96
C GLU A 331 -8.54 2.02 14.85
N LEU A 332 -7.41 2.33 15.51
CA LEU A 332 -6.77 1.47 16.50
C LEU A 332 -7.26 1.89 17.89
N PRO A 333 -8.34 1.30 18.42
CA PRO A 333 -9.03 1.82 19.61
C PRO A 333 -8.18 1.75 20.88
N GLY A 334 -7.19 0.84 20.94
CA GLY A 334 -6.27 0.69 22.05
C GLY A 334 -5.14 1.73 22.08
N LEU A 335 -4.96 2.51 21.02
CA LEU A 335 -3.85 3.45 20.90
C LEU A 335 -4.35 4.90 20.88
N GLY A 336 -3.70 5.75 21.66
CA GLY A 336 -3.98 7.18 21.72
C GLY A 336 -3.47 7.91 20.48
N MET A 337 -4.20 8.92 20.01
CA MET A 337 -3.77 9.78 18.89
C MET A 337 -3.33 11.20 19.31
N SER A 338 -3.40 11.50 20.60
CA SER A 338 -3.22 12.84 21.14
C SER A 338 -1.77 13.04 21.60
N LEU A 339 -1.20 14.18 21.22
CA LEU A 339 0.06 14.64 21.80
C LEU A 339 -0.17 15.05 23.25
N ARG A 340 0.76 14.71 24.14
CA ARG A 340 0.74 15.15 25.55
C ARG A 340 0.58 16.67 25.64
N ASP A 341 -0.37 17.11 26.47
CA ASP A 341 -0.67 18.52 26.76
C ASP A 341 -1.04 19.40 25.54
N ALA A 342 -1.50 18.78 24.44
CA ALA A 342 -1.87 19.48 23.22
C ALA A 342 -3.31 19.18 22.77
N PRO A 343 -3.98 20.11 22.05
CA PRO A 343 -5.28 19.85 21.47
C PRO A 343 -5.20 18.73 20.42
N SER A 344 -6.16 17.81 20.47
CA SER A 344 -6.25 16.72 19.50
C SER A 344 -7.34 16.99 18.47
N PHE A 345 -6.92 17.16 17.22
CA PHE A 345 -7.85 17.27 16.10
C PHE A 345 -8.30 15.90 15.58
N ALA A 346 -7.68 14.80 16.01
CA ALA A 346 -7.90 13.46 15.47
C ALA A 346 -9.37 13.03 15.47
N LYS A 347 -10.17 13.56 16.40
CA LYS A 347 -11.60 13.25 16.54
C LYS A 347 -12.53 14.10 15.67
N ALA A 348 -12.01 15.12 14.98
CA ALA A 348 -12.81 16.02 14.15
C ALA A 348 -13.54 15.22 13.03
N PRO A 349 -14.80 15.56 12.69
CA PRO A 349 -15.59 14.80 11.72
C PRO A 349 -14.92 14.64 10.36
N LEU A 350 -14.22 15.67 9.87
CA LEU A 350 -13.50 15.63 8.60
C LEU A 350 -12.41 14.54 8.60
N PHE A 351 -11.66 14.42 9.69
CA PHE A 351 -10.52 13.51 9.79
C PHE A 351 -10.90 12.07 10.15
N ARG A 352 -12.16 11.86 10.57
CA ARG A 352 -12.76 10.53 10.79
C ARG A 352 -13.68 10.08 9.67
N LEU A 353 -13.96 10.94 8.68
CA LEU A 353 -14.92 10.66 7.62
C LEU A 353 -14.60 9.34 6.90
N TRP A 354 -13.33 9.14 6.53
CA TRP A 354 -12.91 7.93 5.84
C TRP A 354 -13.02 6.67 6.72
N SER A 355 -12.65 6.78 8.00
CA SER A 355 -12.78 5.68 8.95
C SER A 355 -14.23 5.25 9.15
N ARG A 356 -15.17 6.21 9.17
CA ARG A 356 -16.61 5.93 9.19
C ARG A 356 -17.08 5.23 7.92
N MET A 357 -16.56 5.60 6.75
CA MET A 357 -16.89 4.90 5.50
C MET A 357 -16.38 3.45 5.53
N TYR A 358 -15.18 3.22 6.05
CA TYR A 358 -14.63 1.87 6.23
C TYR A 358 -15.48 1.00 7.16
N ALA A 359 -16.02 1.58 8.24
CA ALA A 359 -16.93 0.89 9.16
C ALA A 359 -18.20 0.34 8.46
N HIS A 360 -18.55 0.87 7.28
CA HIS A 360 -19.61 0.33 6.41
C HIS A 360 -19.09 -0.68 5.38
N ARG A 361 -18.02 -1.42 5.69
CA ARG A 361 -17.44 -2.49 4.86
C ARG A 361 -16.97 -2.04 3.47
N LEU A 362 -16.43 -0.82 3.39
CA LEU A 362 -15.90 -0.27 2.14
C LEU A 362 -14.77 -1.14 1.54
N ASN A 363 -13.96 -1.77 2.38
CA ASN A 363 -12.95 -2.76 1.97
C ASN A 363 -13.54 -3.86 1.06
N THR A 364 -14.66 -4.45 1.47
CA THR A 364 -15.35 -5.52 0.74
C THR A 364 -15.90 -5.02 -0.59
N LEU A 365 -16.48 -3.82 -0.60
CA LEU A 365 -16.98 -3.19 -1.84
C LEU A 365 -15.85 -2.95 -2.85
N ILE A 366 -14.70 -2.48 -2.38
CA ILE A 366 -13.53 -2.22 -3.23
C ILE A 366 -12.97 -3.53 -3.80
N LEU A 367 -12.87 -4.59 -2.99
CA LEU A 367 -12.46 -5.91 -3.45
C LEU A 367 -13.43 -6.46 -4.51
N GLY A 368 -14.74 -6.33 -4.29
CA GLY A 368 -15.77 -6.67 -5.28
C GLY A 368 -15.61 -5.87 -6.58
N ALA A 369 -15.37 -4.57 -6.50
CA ALA A 369 -15.09 -3.74 -7.67
C ALA A 369 -13.81 -4.17 -8.40
N ALA A 370 -12.77 -4.58 -7.68
CA ALA A 370 -11.53 -5.08 -8.27
C ALA A 370 -11.76 -6.38 -9.06
N LEU A 371 -12.62 -7.28 -8.57
CA LEU A 371 -13.01 -8.50 -9.31
C LEU A 371 -13.71 -8.13 -10.63
N VAL A 372 -14.65 -7.19 -10.60
CA VAL A 372 -15.33 -6.69 -11.81
C VAL A 372 -14.32 -6.09 -12.79
N VAL A 373 -13.42 -5.23 -12.32
CA VAL A 373 -12.36 -4.62 -13.16
C VAL A 373 -11.43 -5.69 -13.75
N THR A 374 -11.12 -6.75 -12.99
CA THR A 374 -10.31 -7.87 -13.47
C THR A 374 -11.01 -8.65 -14.58
N CYS A 375 -12.31 -8.96 -14.41
CA CYS A 375 -13.11 -9.60 -15.45
C CYS A 375 -13.19 -8.74 -16.72
N LEU A 376 -13.34 -7.42 -16.55
CA LEU A 376 -13.28 -6.47 -17.67
C LEU A 376 -11.90 -6.42 -18.32
N ALA A 377 -10.81 -6.55 -17.56
CA ALA A 377 -9.45 -6.59 -18.10
C ALA A 377 -9.18 -7.83 -18.95
N HIS A 378 -9.86 -8.93 -18.67
CA HIS A 378 -9.77 -10.15 -19.48
C HIS A 378 -10.49 -10.01 -20.82
N THR A 379 -11.59 -9.25 -20.84
CA THR A 379 -12.44 -9.08 -22.04
C THR A 379 -12.15 -7.82 -22.84
N ARG A 380 -11.53 -6.80 -22.23
CA ARG A 380 -11.29 -5.47 -22.81
C ARG A 380 -10.00 -4.86 -22.31
N ARG A 381 -9.47 -3.87 -23.04
CA ARG A 381 -8.37 -3.04 -22.55
C ARG A 381 -8.87 -2.09 -21.45
N ILE A 382 -8.40 -2.28 -20.23
CA ILE A 382 -8.62 -1.34 -19.12
C ILE A 382 -7.75 -0.07 -19.26
N SER A 383 -8.25 1.05 -18.73
CA SER A 383 -7.50 2.31 -18.72
C SER A 383 -6.26 2.21 -17.82
N ALA A 384 -5.28 3.10 -18.04
CA ALA A 384 -4.11 3.20 -17.18
C ALA A 384 -4.47 3.43 -15.70
N VAL A 385 -5.49 4.23 -15.44
CA VAL A 385 -5.99 4.52 -14.07
C VAL A 385 -6.57 3.27 -13.42
N ALA A 386 -7.43 2.54 -14.13
CA ALA A 386 -8.02 1.31 -13.61
C ALA A 386 -6.96 0.22 -13.39
N ALA A 387 -5.95 0.13 -14.26
CA ALA A 387 -4.82 -0.79 -14.08
C ALA A 387 -4.00 -0.46 -12.83
N THR A 388 -3.73 0.83 -12.56
CA THR A 388 -3.07 1.25 -11.31
C THR A 388 -3.94 0.95 -10.09
N GLY A 389 -5.26 1.18 -10.17
CA GLY A 389 -6.19 0.80 -9.09
C GLY A 389 -6.19 -0.71 -8.82
N LEU A 390 -6.16 -1.53 -9.88
CA LEU A 390 -6.12 -2.98 -9.77
C LEU A 390 -4.83 -3.49 -9.10
N PHE A 391 -3.70 -2.83 -9.35
CA PHE A 391 -2.45 -3.11 -8.63
C PHE A 391 -2.61 -2.91 -7.11
N PHE A 392 -3.16 -1.76 -6.69
CA PHE A 392 -3.38 -1.50 -5.27
C PHE A 392 -4.42 -2.44 -4.66
N ALA A 393 -5.45 -2.83 -5.41
CA ALA A 393 -6.42 -3.83 -4.95
C ALA A 393 -5.78 -5.21 -4.75
N ALA A 394 -4.95 -5.65 -5.70
CA ALA A 394 -4.22 -6.91 -5.59
C ALA A 394 -3.24 -6.91 -4.42
N TRP A 395 -2.51 -5.80 -4.23
CA TRP A 395 -1.61 -5.65 -3.09
C TRP A 395 -2.35 -5.62 -1.75
N GLY A 396 -3.44 -4.85 -1.67
CA GLY A 396 -4.30 -4.82 -0.49
C GLY A 396 -4.88 -6.18 -0.16
N ALA A 397 -5.43 -6.89 -1.15
CA ALA A 397 -5.96 -8.25 -0.98
C ALA A 397 -4.89 -9.23 -0.47
N LEU A 398 -3.65 -9.14 -0.97
CA LEU A 398 -2.56 -9.98 -0.48
C LEU A 398 -2.22 -9.67 0.98
N GLN A 399 -2.21 -8.39 1.40
CA GLN A 399 -2.00 -8.02 2.80
C GLN A 399 -3.07 -8.59 3.74
N TYR A 400 -4.35 -8.62 3.30
CA TYR A 400 -5.43 -9.31 4.01
C TYR A 400 -5.18 -10.81 4.18
N VAL A 401 -4.46 -11.45 3.26
CA VAL A 401 -4.08 -12.87 3.38
C VAL A 401 -2.87 -13.02 4.29
N LEU A 402 -1.88 -12.14 4.17
CA LEU A 402 -0.63 -12.23 4.93
C LEU A 402 -0.85 -12.08 6.44
N VAL A 403 -1.85 -11.30 6.89
CA VAL A 403 -2.15 -11.17 8.32
C VAL A 403 -2.61 -12.48 8.97
N LEU A 404 -3.09 -13.46 8.17
CA LEU A 404 -3.40 -14.80 8.68
C LEU A 404 -2.15 -15.51 9.22
N ALA A 405 -0.98 -15.19 8.69
CA ALA A 405 0.29 -15.71 9.17
C ALA A 405 0.76 -15.06 10.48
N ASP A 406 0.18 -13.91 10.87
CA ASP A 406 0.44 -13.25 12.16
C ASP A 406 -0.56 -13.70 13.24
N GLY A 407 -1.51 -14.58 12.90
CA GLY A 407 -2.40 -15.23 13.86
C GLY A 407 -3.41 -14.31 14.53
N PHE A 408 -3.80 -13.20 13.89
CA PHE A 408 -4.76 -12.20 14.41
C PHE A 408 -4.30 -11.37 15.63
N MET A 409 -3.06 -11.52 16.06
CA MET A 409 -2.47 -10.65 17.08
C MET A 409 -2.35 -9.23 16.51
N GLU A 410 -2.90 -8.23 17.20
CA GLU A 410 -2.96 -6.83 16.74
C GLU A 410 -3.46 -6.66 15.30
N ILE A 411 -4.41 -7.51 14.87
CA ILE A 411 -4.84 -7.62 13.47
C ILE A 411 -5.17 -6.27 12.82
N GLU A 412 -5.78 -5.34 13.56
CA GLU A 412 -6.16 -4.02 13.06
C GLU A 412 -4.93 -3.22 12.61
N LYS A 413 -3.81 -3.31 13.33
CA LYS A 413 -2.53 -2.64 13.00
C LYS A 413 -1.92 -3.21 11.71
N HIS A 414 -1.92 -4.53 11.59
CA HIS A 414 -1.40 -5.21 10.40
C HIS A 414 -2.26 -4.96 9.15
N LEU A 415 -3.55 -4.68 9.31
CA LEU A 415 -4.47 -4.37 8.22
C LEU A 415 -4.43 -2.91 7.74
N ILE A 416 -3.74 -2.00 8.43
CA ILE A 416 -3.63 -0.60 7.99
C ILE A 416 -3.05 -0.50 6.59
N GLY A 417 -2.00 -1.27 6.28
CA GLY A 417 -1.41 -1.26 4.95
C GLY A 417 -2.37 -1.75 3.88
N ALA A 418 -3.10 -2.83 4.18
CA ALA A 418 -4.13 -3.36 3.31
C ALA A 418 -5.22 -2.31 3.02
N ASN A 419 -5.73 -1.67 4.06
CA ASN A 419 -6.80 -0.68 3.99
C ASN A 419 -6.38 0.60 3.28
N TYR A 420 -5.15 1.05 3.50
CA TYR A 420 -4.62 2.20 2.77
C TYR A 420 -4.51 1.89 1.26
N CYS A 421 -4.04 0.70 0.89
CA CYS A 421 -3.99 0.25 -0.50
C CYS A 421 -5.39 0.15 -1.13
N LEU A 422 -6.34 -0.49 -0.46
CA LEU A 422 -7.72 -0.57 -0.95
C LEU A 422 -8.33 0.83 -1.10
N SER A 423 -8.06 1.75 -0.18
CA SER A 423 -8.52 3.14 -0.28
C SER A 423 -8.03 3.81 -1.59
N PHE A 424 -6.75 3.65 -1.93
CA PHE A 424 -6.25 4.09 -3.24
C PHE A 424 -6.93 3.42 -4.41
N ALA A 425 -7.13 2.10 -4.34
CA ALA A 425 -7.79 1.35 -5.40
C ALA A 425 -9.21 1.87 -5.65
N GLY A 426 -10.02 2.04 -4.60
CA GLY A 426 -11.37 2.58 -4.68
C GLY A 426 -11.42 3.98 -5.30
N VAL A 427 -10.54 4.88 -4.87
CA VAL A 427 -10.43 6.24 -5.44
C VAL A 427 -10.06 6.20 -6.92
N LEU A 428 -9.10 5.35 -7.31
CA LEU A 428 -8.66 5.23 -8.69
C LEU A 428 -9.73 4.58 -9.58
N PHE A 429 -10.49 3.61 -9.08
CA PHE A 429 -11.64 3.05 -9.80
C PHE A 429 -12.71 4.11 -10.05
N ALA A 430 -13.05 4.91 -9.04
CA ALA A 430 -13.99 6.02 -9.20
C ALA A 430 -13.48 7.05 -10.24
N ALA A 431 -12.20 7.43 -10.17
CA ALA A 431 -11.59 8.33 -11.15
C ALA A 431 -11.61 7.76 -12.58
N ALA A 432 -11.37 6.46 -12.74
CA ALA A 432 -11.45 5.77 -14.02
C ALA A 432 -12.88 5.74 -14.58
N LEU A 433 -13.89 5.52 -13.73
CA LEU A 433 -15.30 5.59 -14.11
C LEU A 433 -15.66 6.99 -14.61
N CYS A 434 -15.27 8.06 -13.90
CA CYS A 434 -15.50 9.44 -14.33
C CYS A 434 -14.80 9.81 -15.65
N ALA A 435 -13.65 9.19 -15.96
CA ALA A 435 -12.98 9.35 -17.26
C ALA A 435 -13.79 8.72 -18.41
N SER A 436 -14.38 7.54 -18.15
CA SER A 436 -15.08 6.76 -19.16
C SER A 436 -16.43 7.37 -19.59
N THR A 437 -17.23 7.89 -18.64
CA THR A 437 -18.55 8.48 -18.93
C THR A 437 -18.46 9.74 -19.79
N ALA A 438 -17.38 10.51 -19.66
CA ALA A 438 -17.12 11.67 -20.52
C ALA A 438 -16.91 11.29 -21.99
N SER A 439 -16.27 10.13 -22.22
CA SER A 439 -15.95 9.65 -23.56
C SER A 439 -17.19 9.17 -24.32
N VAL A 440 -18.17 8.60 -23.59
CA VAL A 440 -19.44 8.12 -24.15
C VAL A 440 -20.38 9.29 -24.46
N ALA A 441 -20.50 10.27 -23.55
CA ALA A 441 -21.35 11.44 -23.74
C ALA A 441 -20.95 12.28 -24.97
N VAL A 442 -19.64 12.42 -25.23
CA VAL A 442 -19.13 13.17 -26.40
C VAL A 442 -19.41 12.42 -27.71
N ARG A 443 -19.34 11.09 -27.73
CA ARG A 443 -19.68 10.29 -28.93
C ARG A 443 -21.19 10.30 -29.18
N GLY A 444 -22.01 10.20 -28.13
CA GLY A 444 -23.46 10.32 -28.24
C GLY A 444 -23.90 11.69 -28.76
N ALA A 445 -23.29 12.78 -28.26
CA ALA A 445 -23.60 14.13 -28.72
C ALA A 445 -23.15 14.41 -30.17
N ARG A 446 -22.05 13.79 -30.63
CA ARG A 446 -21.64 13.87 -32.05
C ARG A 446 -22.54 13.01 -32.95
N GLY A 447 -22.92 11.81 -32.51
CA GLY A 447 -23.86 10.95 -33.24
C GLY A 447 -25.24 11.59 -33.37
N TRP A 448 -25.71 12.29 -32.34
CA TRP A 448 -26.98 12.99 -32.36
C TRP A 448 -26.96 14.22 -33.28
N ARG A 449 -25.86 14.99 -33.29
CA ARG A 449 -25.69 16.12 -34.23
C ARG A 449 -25.54 15.67 -35.69
N SER A 450 -25.00 14.48 -35.96
CA SER A 450 -24.98 13.93 -37.32
C SER A 450 -26.33 13.37 -37.76
N SER A 451 -27.19 12.89 -36.84
CA SER A 451 -28.55 12.44 -37.17
C SER A 451 -29.54 13.60 -37.31
N SER A 452 -29.33 14.72 -36.62
CA SER A 452 -30.19 15.91 -36.75
C SER A 452 -29.78 16.84 -37.91
N ALA A 453 -28.61 16.64 -38.52
CA ALA A 453 -28.17 17.37 -39.72
C ALA A 453 -28.55 16.65 -41.03
N GLY A 454 -29.27 15.52 -40.96
CA GLY A 454 -29.75 14.75 -42.11
C GLY A 454 -31.25 14.90 -42.41
N ILE A 455 -31.96 15.78 -41.70
CA ILE A 455 -33.38 16.08 -41.95
C ILE A 455 -33.46 17.57 -42.26
N ASP A 456 -33.07 17.94 -43.48
CA ASP A 456 -33.57 19.09 -44.25
C ASP A 456 -32.67 19.33 -45.47
N ALA A 457 -32.98 18.64 -46.58
CA ALA A 457 -32.85 19.18 -47.93
C ALA A 457 -33.41 18.18 -48.97
N GLY A 458 -34.58 18.51 -49.54
CA GLY A 458 -34.87 18.22 -50.94
C GLY A 458 -35.48 16.86 -51.27
N ALA A 459 -36.74 16.62 -50.91
CA ALA A 459 -37.59 15.71 -51.66
C ALA A 459 -38.04 16.40 -52.97
N GLY A 460 -37.12 16.49 -53.93
CA GLY A 460 -37.41 16.80 -55.33
C GLY A 460 -37.62 15.49 -56.07
N TRP A 461 -38.88 15.10 -56.26
CA TRP A 461 -39.28 14.04 -57.17
C TRP A 461 -39.00 14.47 -58.62
N ALA A 462 -38.03 13.85 -59.29
CA ALA A 462 -37.92 13.89 -60.74
C ALA A 462 -37.20 12.64 -61.28
N GLY A 463 -37.95 11.85 -62.06
CA GLY A 463 -37.47 11.23 -63.31
C GLY A 463 -36.42 10.12 -63.22
N ALA A 464 -36.89 8.88 -63.14
CA ALA A 464 -36.13 7.73 -63.61
C ALA A 464 -36.13 7.67 -65.15
N LEU A 465 -34.96 7.56 -65.78
CA LEU A 465 -34.75 6.83 -67.04
C LEU A 465 -33.32 6.25 -67.11
N PRO A 466 -33.10 5.12 -67.82
CA PRO A 466 -31.89 4.28 -67.71
C PRO A 466 -30.97 4.30 -68.95
N GLY A 467 -29.74 3.78 -68.77
CA GLY A 467 -28.75 3.52 -69.82
C GLY A 467 -27.43 4.24 -69.55
N THR A 468 -26.22 3.71 -69.73
CA THR A 468 -25.68 2.54 -70.44
C THR A 468 -24.19 2.48 -70.14
N ALA A 469 -23.60 1.26 -70.06
CA ALA A 469 -22.23 0.91 -70.53
C ALA A 469 -21.03 1.57 -69.78
N GLU A 470 -19.80 1.06 -69.66
CA GLU A 470 -19.05 -0.14 -70.03
C GLU A 470 -17.62 0.05 -69.46
N ARG A 471 -16.78 -1.00 -69.49
CA ARG A 471 -15.31 -1.10 -69.25
C ARG A 471 -14.89 -1.31 -67.78
N ALA A 472 -14.41 -2.49 -67.34
CA ALA A 472 -13.31 -3.36 -67.80
C ALA A 472 -11.92 -2.72 -67.70
N PHE A 473 -11.05 -3.22 -66.80
CA PHE A 473 -9.89 -4.06 -67.16
C PHE A 473 -9.04 -4.46 -65.93
N ASP A 474 -8.59 -5.71 -65.99
CA ASP A 474 -7.61 -6.40 -65.13
C ASP A 474 -6.15 -5.98 -65.36
N ALA A 475 -5.28 -6.43 -64.43
CA ALA A 475 -3.89 -6.93 -64.56
C ALA A 475 -2.97 -6.29 -63.49
N ALA A 476 -2.39 -7.00 -62.51
CA ALA A 476 -1.46 -8.14 -62.52
C ALA A 476 -0.03 -7.83 -63.02
N GLY A 477 0.97 -8.19 -62.19
CA GLY A 477 2.42 -8.26 -62.52
C GLY A 477 3.29 -7.57 -61.46
N MET A 478 4.00 -8.28 -60.56
CA MET A 478 5.35 -8.88 -60.76
C MET A 478 6.38 -7.83 -61.22
N ALA A 479 7.55 -7.61 -60.62
CA ALA A 479 8.59 -8.56 -60.21
C ALA A 479 9.81 -7.81 -59.59
N VAL A 480 10.59 -8.52 -58.76
CA VAL A 480 12.08 -8.63 -58.76
C VAL A 480 12.91 -7.34 -58.51
N ASP A 481 13.65 -7.19 -57.41
CA ASP A 481 14.87 -7.87 -56.90
C ASP A 481 16.13 -7.00 -57.14
N GLU A 482 17.13 -7.27 -56.31
CA GLU A 482 18.56 -7.05 -56.46
C GLU A 482 19.26 -5.86 -55.75
N ARG A 483 19.89 -6.27 -54.63
CA ARG A 483 21.33 -6.17 -54.30
C ARG A 483 21.96 -4.80 -54.04
N GLY A 484 22.71 -4.74 -52.92
CA GLY A 484 23.73 -3.71 -52.67
C GLY A 484 24.42 -3.85 -51.31
N ALA A 485 25.43 -4.72 -51.23
CA ALA A 485 26.42 -4.88 -50.14
C ALA A 485 27.19 -3.56 -49.87
N ALA A 486 27.45 -3.13 -48.62
CA ALA A 486 28.55 -3.48 -47.69
C ALA A 486 29.66 -2.39 -47.59
N ALA A 487 30.33 -2.38 -46.42
CA ALA A 487 31.56 -1.65 -46.00
C ALA A 487 31.41 -0.15 -45.63
N ALA A 488 31.63 0.28 -44.38
CA ALA A 488 32.84 0.32 -43.53
C ALA A 488 33.82 1.49 -43.81
N ARG A 489 33.90 2.45 -42.86
CA ARG A 489 35.02 3.39 -42.52
C ARG A 489 34.76 3.84 -41.08
N VAL A 490 35.55 3.47 -40.05
CA VAL A 490 36.91 3.87 -39.64
C VAL A 490 37.08 5.39 -39.43
N GLU A 491 37.38 5.67 -38.15
CA GLU A 491 37.98 6.79 -37.43
C GLU A 491 38.60 7.96 -38.22
N GLU A 492 38.41 9.18 -37.69
CA GLU A 492 39.55 10.00 -37.28
C GLU A 492 39.14 11.09 -36.25
N SER A 493 39.94 11.17 -35.20
CA SER A 493 39.98 12.18 -34.16
C SER A 493 40.82 13.39 -34.60
N VAL A 494 40.36 14.63 -34.38
CA VAL A 494 41.24 15.78 -34.20
C VAL A 494 40.66 16.73 -33.14
N SER A 495 41.57 17.13 -32.25
CA SER A 495 41.52 18.04 -31.11
C SER A 495 40.91 19.42 -31.32
N ALA A 496 40.21 19.92 -30.29
CA ALA A 496 40.49 21.18 -29.58
C ALA A 496 39.82 21.16 -28.20
#